data_AF-A0A3B9RUA3-F1
#
_entry.id   AF-A0A3B9RUA3-F1
#
_cell.length_a   1.000
_cell.length_b   1.000
_cell.length_c   1.000
_cell.angle_alpha   90.00
_cell.angle_beta   90.00
_cell.angle_gamma   90.00
#
_symmetry.space_group_name_H-M   'P 1'
#
loop_
_entity.id
_entity.type
_entity.pdbx_description
1 polymer ?
#
loop_
_entity_poly.entity_id
_entity_poly.type
_entity_poly.pdbx_seq_one_letter_code
_entity_poly.pdbx_strand_id
1 'polypeptide(L)'
;MFNQTTAYQPQASQMFITPSMSICQSDYPLDWYQPEFIPYAEEYLALPDRKLTTILKWMTPYMQQAFKHFDNQLLLLAHYYMGGDIVRLVEQFQGQIGDSYQLALMAANNPQKSVIIESAVHFMAESISILAQPHQQVFITNPKSGCTMEMMAKDFMVEPAFEDLNARFGAENILPVCYMNTSGRLKAMTGAQGGAVCTSSNVKQIFQWARAQNKKILFIPDQHMGENVAYWLGIKNIAYWPGGSAGAQYSLANQNAATLKQFDEAELILFSSFCAVHTHYQADMCEYWHNQGYVTIVHPECRNEVIRSARFSGSTAFIWDYVTQDTAGTKKYAIGTENHMVENLKQHCQALGISVVNLAEAPVKAGSVGCGCATMSRNDP
;
A
#
# COMPACT_ATOMS: atom_id res chain seq x y z
N MET A 1 15.20 10.10 -4.40
CA MET A 1 15.39 9.04 -5.40
C MET A 1 15.35 9.50 -6.88
N PHE A 2 14.64 10.57 -7.26
CA PHE A 2 14.33 10.81 -8.70
C PHE A 2 15.45 11.39 -9.57
N ASN A 3 16.60 11.75 -9.00
CA ASN A 3 17.82 12.04 -9.77
C ASN A 3 18.86 10.91 -9.70
N GLN A 4 18.54 9.77 -9.06
CA GLN A 4 19.47 8.65 -8.91
C GLN A 4 18.85 7.38 -9.48
N THR A 5 19.60 6.71 -10.36
CA THR A 5 19.25 5.45 -11.04
C THR A 5 19.23 4.23 -10.13
N THR A 6 19.58 4.37 -8.85
CA THR A 6 19.62 3.29 -7.87
C THR A 6 18.23 2.99 -7.31
N ALA A 7 17.83 1.71 -7.37
CA ALA A 7 16.65 1.19 -6.70
C ALA A 7 16.72 1.47 -5.19
N TYR A 8 15.58 1.82 -4.59
CA TYR A 8 15.47 1.91 -3.15
C TYR A 8 15.78 0.57 -2.52
N GLN A 9 16.65 0.55 -1.51
CA GLN A 9 16.76 -0.56 -0.59
C GLN A 9 16.23 -0.04 0.75
N PRO A 10 15.03 -0.49 1.18
CA PRO A 10 14.48 -0.10 2.48
C PRO A 10 15.47 -0.43 3.60
N GLN A 11 15.69 0.49 4.53
CA GLN A 11 16.48 0.18 5.72
C GLN A 11 15.62 -0.56 6.74
N ALA A 12 16.26 -1.15 7.76
CA ALA A 12 15.53 -1.68 8.91
C ALA A 12 14.89 -0.49 9.64
N SER A 13 13.60 -0.24 9.40
CA SER A 13 12.88 0.82 10.07
C SER A 13 12.74 0.48 11.55
N GLN A 14 13.24 1.37 12.42
CA GLN A 14 13.07 1.28 13.87
C GLN A 14 12.26 2.50 14.32
N MET A 15 11.09 2.28 14.90
CA MET A 15 10.25 3.35 15.42
C MET A 15 10.46 3.48 16.94
N PHE A 16 11.07 4.58 17.38
CA PHE A 16 11.22 4.92 18.81
C PHE A 16 10.01 5.73 19.32
N ILE A 17 9.44 5.36 20.47
CA ILE A 17 8.08 5.72 20.92
C ILE A 17 8.08 6.50 22.26
N THR A 18 7.09 7.39 22.46
CA THR A 18 6.81 8.05 23.75
C THR A 18 5.43 7.66 24.33
N PRO A 19 5.22 7.68 25.67
CA PRO A 19 3.95 7.27 26.31
C PRO A 19 2.72 8.15 26.01
N SER A 20 2.88 9.34 25.42
CA SER A 20 1.82 10.35 25.28
C SER A 20 1.04 10.31 23.96
N MET A 21 1.22 9.26 23.17
CA MET A 21 0.70 9.13 21.82
C MET A 21 -0.79 8.68 21.79
N SER A 22 -1.61 9.23 20.88
CA SER A 22 -3.05 8.97 20.72
C SER A 22 -3.41 8.16 19.46
N ILE A 23 -4.52 7.42 19.52
CA ILE A 23 -5.00 6.48 18.48
C ILE A 23 -6.19 7.08 17.71
N CYS A 24 -6.23 6.87 16.40
CA CYS A 24 -7.35 7.23 15.53
C CYS A 24 -8.00 5.96 14.97
N GLN A 25 -8.70 5.17 15.78
CA GLN A 25 -9.38 3.96 15.31
C GLN A 25 -10.89 4.10 15.54
N SER A 26 -11.69 3.54 14.63
CA SER A 26 -13.15 3.44 14.80
C SER A 26 -13.48 2.07 15.38
N ASP A 27 -14.20 2.03 16.49
CA ASP A 27 -14.65 0.79 17.13
C ASP A 27 -15.66 0.04 16.22
N TYR A 28 -15.54 -1.29 16.14
CA TYR A 28 -16.47 -2.12 15.37
C TYR A 28 -17.69 -2.57 16.17
N PRO A 29 -18.86 -2.72 15.52
CA PRO A 29 -19.98 -3.47 16.07
C PRO A 29 -19.54 -4.90 16.45
N LEU A 30 -19.97 -5.40 17.61
CA LEU A 30 -19.57 -6.73 18.11
C LEU A 30 -19.99 -7.88 17.17
N ASP A 31 -21.09 -7.71 16.44
CA ASP A 31 -21.60 -8.68 15.45
C ASP A 31 -20.72 -8.79 14.18
N TRP A 32 -19.68 -7.95 14.06
CA TRP A 32 -18.70 -8.05 12.99
C TRP A 32 -17.55 -9.00 13.29
N TYR A 33 -17.35 -9.37 14.55
CA TYR A 33 -16.31 -10.30 14.99
C TYR A 33 -16.74 -11.75 14.80
N GLN A 34 -15.77 -12.66 14.69
CA GLN A 34 -16.05 -14.09 14.78
C GLN A 34 -16.48 -14.41 16.23
N PRO A 35 -17.41 -15.36 16.45
CA PRO A 35 -17.93 -15.66 17.79
C PRO A 35 -16.85 -15.89 18.86
N GLU A 36 -15.72 -16.47 18.47
CA GLU A 36 -14.58 -16.77 19.32
C GLU A 36 -13.81 -15.51 19.76
N PHE A 37 -13.89 -14.42 19.00
CA PHE A 37 -13.23 -13.15 19.28
C PHE A 37 -14.10 -12.13 20.01
N ILE A 38 -15.43 -12.35 20.08
CA ILE A 38 -16.36 -11.42 20.74
C ILE A 38 -15.94 -11.10 22.19
N PRO A 39 -15.56 -12.06 23.06
CA PRO A 39 -15.19 -11.73 24.44
C PRO A 39 -13.97 -10.80 24.53
N TYR A 40 -12.99 -10.96 23.64
CA TYR A 40 -11.79 -10.11 23.59
C TYR A 40 -12.13 -8.70 23.07
N ALA A 41 -13.02 -8.61 22.07
CA ALA A 41 -13.53 -7.33 21.59
C ALA A 41 -14.30 -6.59 22.70
N GLU A 42 -15.12 -7.28 23.48
CA GLU A 42 -15.82 -6.70 24.63
C GLU A 42 -14.84 -6.15 25.68
N GLU A 43 -13.78 -6.90 26.01
CA GLU A 43 -12.74 -6.43 26.92
C GLU A 43 -12.00 -5.20 26.38
N TYR A 44 -11.62 -5.21 25.10
CA TYR A 44 -10.96 -4.09 24.43
C TYR A 44 -11.82 -2.83 24.45
N LEU A 45 -13.11 -2.98 24.11
CA LEU A 45 -14.06 -1.88 24.12
C LEU A 45 -14.29 -1.31 25.52
N ALA A 46 -14.27 -2.16 26.55
CA ALA A 46 -14.42 -1.80 27.96
C ALA A 46 -13.18 -1.14 28.59
N LEU A 47 -12.06 -1.02 27.87
CA LEU A 47 -10.86 -0.34 28.39
C LEU A 47 -11.18 1.12 28.77
N PRO A 48 -10.60 1.62 29.88
CA PRO A 48 -10.94 2.95 30.41
C PRO A 48 -10.52 4.11 29.52
N ASP A 49 -9.50 3.90 28.70
CA ASP A 49 -9.09 4.80 27.63
C ASP A 49 -8.41 4.03 26.50
N ARG A 50 -8.32 4.68 25.33
CA ARG A 50 -7.57 4.18 24.17
C ARG A 50 -6.12 4.67 24.19
N LYS A 51 -5.49 4.78 25.36
CA LYS A 51 -4.05 5.08 25.41
C LYS A 51 -3.26 3.81 25.18
N LEU A 52 -2.14 3.93 24.48
CA LEU A 52 -1.26 2.80 24.21
C LEU A 52 -0.86 2.04 25.48
N THR A 53 -0.53 2.76 26.56
CA THR A 53 -0.13 2.13 27.83
C THR A 53 -1.21 1.20 28.39
N THR A 54 -2.48 1.56 28.19
CA THR A 54 -3.64 0.77 28.60
C THR A 54 -3.80 -0.47 27.73
N ILE A 55 -3.74 -0.28 26.40
CA ILE A 55 -3.87 -1.37 25.42
C ILE A 55 -2.72 -2.37 25.53
N LEU A 56 -1.47 -1.90 25.65
CA LEU A 56 -0.30 -2.77 25.84
C LEU A 56 -0.44 -3.63 27.09
N LYS A 57 -0.87 -3.04 28.21
CA LYS A 57 -1.08 -3.77 29.46
C LYS A 57 -2.15 -4.84 29.31
N TRP A 58 -3.24 -4.55 28.60
CA TRP A 58 -4.31 -5.51 28.32
C TRP A 58 -3.86 -6.63 27.38
N MET A 59 -3.11 -6.33 26.33
CA MET A 59 -2.66 -7.32 25.34
C MET A 59 -1.50 -8.22 25.85
N THR A 60 -0.68 -7.71 26.77
CA THR A 60 0.49 -8.42 27.31
C THR A 60 0.23 -9.86 27.77
N PRO A 61 -0.79 -10.17 28.61
CA PRO A 61 -1.05 -11.55 29.02
C PRO A 61 -1.37 -12.49 27.86
N TYR A 62 -2.11 -12.02 26.83
CA TYR A 62 -2.43 -12.82 25.64
C TYR A 62 -1.18 -13.11 24.81
N MET A 63 -0.37 -12.09 24.58
CA MET A 63 0.87 -12.24 23.80
C MET A 63 1.90 -13.11 24.52
N GLN A 64 2.01 -13.02 25.85
CA GLN A 64 2.87 -13.92 26.64
C GLN A 64 2.46 -15.39 26.49
N GLN A 65 1.15 -15.68 26.46
CA GLN A 65 0.66 -17.04 26.21
C GLN A 65 0.97 -17.49 24.78
N ALA A 66 0.77 -16.62 23.79
CA ALA A 66 1.10 -16.90 22.40
C ALA A 66 2.59 -17.20 22.22
N PHE A 67 3.49 -16.38 22.76
CA PHE A 67 4.94 -16.65 22.71
C PHE A 67 5.34 -17.90 23.47
N LYS A 68 4.69 -18.21 24.60
CA LYS A 68 4.96 -19.47 25.29
C LYS A 68 4.55 -20.69 24.45
N HIS A 69 3.48 -20.58 23.68
CA HIS A 69 2.94 -21.65 22.86
C HIS A 69 3.72 -21.84 21.55
N PHE A 70 3.93 -20.76 20.80
CA PHE A 70 4.57 -20.79 19.48
C PHE A 70 6.08 -20.58 19.52
N ASP A 71 6.62 -20.06 20.63
CA ASP A 71 8.05 -19.78 20.82
C ASP A 71 8.68 -19.07 19.62
N ASN A 72 9.78 -19.60 19.08
CA ASN A 72 10.49 -19.02 17.95
C ASN A 72 9.78 -19.21 16.61
N GLN A 73 8.63 -19.89 16.56
CA GLN A 73 7.92 -20.20 15.33
C GLN A 73 6.96 -19.10 14.86
N LEU A 74 6.63 -18.15 15.75
CA LEU A 74 5.73 -17.03 15.45
C LEU A 74 6.46 -15.89 14.74
N LEU A 75 5.85 -15.36 13.68
CA LEU A 75 6.24 -14.13 13.00
C LEU A 75 5.05 -13.18 12.96
N LEU A 76 5.20 -12.00 13.55
CA LEU A 76 4.21 -10.93 13.52
C LEU A 76 4.64 -9.87 12.51
N LEU A 77 3.74 -9.49 11.62
CA LEU A 77 3.95 -8.52 10.55
C LEU A 77 2.88 -7.45 10.61
N ALA A 78 3.25 -6.18 10.42
CA ALA A 78 2.27 -5.11 10.25
C ALA A 78 2.69 -4.12 9.16
N HIS A 79 1.69 -3.65 8.40
CA HIS A 79 1.90 -2.61 7.40
C HIS A 79 2.00 -1.22 8.05
N TYR A 80 2.76 -0.28 7.46
CA TYR A 80 2.87 1.11 7.96
C TYR A 80 1.54 1.86 8.09
N TYR A 81 0.50 1.44 7.36
CA TYR A 81 -0.86 2.02 7.43
C TYR A 81 -1.69 1.46 8.59
N MET A 82 -1.18 0.51 9.36
CA MET A 82 -1.86 0.07 10.58
C MET A 82 -1.92 1.19 11.61
N GLY A 83 -2.97 1.14 12.42
CA GLY A 83 -3.13 2.04 13.57
C GLY A 83 -1.90 2.02 14.47
N GLY A 84 -1.62 3.16 15.09
CA GLY A 84 -0.43 3.32 15.93
C GLY A 84 -0.38 2.36 17.11
N ASP A 85 -1.49 1.81 17.57
CA ASP A 85 -1.57 0.69 18.51
C ASP A 85 -1.04 -0.61 17.92
N ILE A 86 -1.56 -1.04 16.78
CA ILE A 86 -1.19 -2.30 16.14
C ILE A 86 0.28 -2.31 15.75
N VAL A 87 0.76 -1.24 15.11
CA VAL A 87 2.19 -1.11 14.75
C VAL A 87 3.05 -1.31 15.99
N ARG A 88 2.65 -0.71 17.12
CA ARG A 88 3.42 -0.79 18.37
C ARG A 88 3.28 -2.11 19.08
N LEU A 89 2.12 -2.75 19.03
CA LEU A 89 1.94 -4.08 19.58
C LEU A 89 2.87 -5.05 18.87
N VAL A 90 2.85 -5.05 17.53
CA VAL A 90 3.74 -5.87 16.72
C VAL A 90 5.20 -5.59 17.07
N GLU A 91 5.62 -4.33 17.17
CA GLU A 91 7.00 -3.98 17.51
C GLU A 91 7.41 -4.38 18.95
N GLN A 92 6.56 -4.11 19.95
CA GLN A 92 6.80 -4.48 21.36
C GLN A 92 6.93 -6.00 21.54
N PHE A 93 6.23 -6.75 20.70
CA PHE A 93 6.25 -8.20 20.68
C PHE A 93 7.23 -8.75 19.62
N GLN A 94 8.30 -8.01 19.31
CA GLN A 94 9.42 -8.45 18.45
C GLN A 94 9.01 -8.83 17.02
N GLY A 95 7.88 -8.29 16.54
CA GLY A 95 7.43 -8.37 15.16
C GLY A 95 8.14 -7.37 14.25
N GLN A 96 7.72 -7.34 12.98
CA GLN A 96 8.36 -6.53 11.94
C GLN A 96 7.34 -5.65 11.23
N ILE A 97 7.75 -4.42 10.92
CA ILE A 97 6.94 -3.41 10.24
C ILE A 97 7.53 -3.17 8.86
N GLY A 98 6.68 -3.03 7.84
CA GLY A 98 7.15 -2.80 6.49
C GLY A 98 6.06 -2.38 5.50
N ASP A 99 6.50 -2.02 4.30
CA ASP A 99 5.65 -1.90 3.12
C ASP A 99 5.30 -3.29 2.57
N SER A 100 4.39 -3.36 1.61
CA SER A 100 3.92 -4.64 1.07
C SER A 100 5.03 -5.52 0.49
N TYR A 101 6.12 -4.95 -0.06
CA TYR A 101 7.24 -5.73 -0.58
C TYR A 101 8.10 -6.27 0.56
N GLN A 102 8.41 -5.43 1.54
CA GLN A 102 9.15 -5.82 2.73
C GLN A 102 8.45 -6.95 3.48
N LEU A 103 7.14 -6.86 3.71
CA LEU A 103 6.39 -7.90 4.43
C LEU A 103 6.45 -9.26 3.71
N ALA A 104 6.30 -9.27 2.38
CA ALA A 104 6.44 -10.49 1.58
C ALA A 104 7.86 -11.09 1.68
N LEU A 105 8.90 -10.25 1.60
CA LEU A 105 10.29 -10.69 1.77
C LEU A 105 10.58 -11.16 3.19
N MET A 106 10.05 -10.49 4.21
CA MET A 106 10.21 -10.87 5.61
C MET A 106 9.65 -12.27 5.85
N ALA A 107 8.45 -12.56 5.34
CA ALA A 107 7.89 -13.91 5.41
C ALA A 107 8.74 -14.94 4.65
N ALA A 108 9.10 -14.66 3.39
CA ALA A 108 9.86 -15.58 2.55
C ALA A 108 11.28 -15.87 3.07
N ASN A 109 11.93 -14.87 3.68
CA ASN A 109 13.29 -14.98 4.23
C ASN A 109 13.32 -15.57 5.65
N ASN A 110 12.17 -15.93 6.22
CA ASN A 110 12.06 -16.58 7.52
C ASN A 110 11.42 -17.96 7.42
N PRO A 111 12.00 -18.91 6.66
CA PRO A 111 11.42 -20.25 6.44
C PRO A 111 11.30 -21.08 7.72
N GLN A 112 12.04 -20.73 8.78
CA GLN A 112 11.97 -21.37 10.10
C GLN A 112 10.69 -21.04 10.88
N LYS A 113 9.96 -19.98 10.49
CA LYS A 113 8.70 -19.58 11.12
C LYS A 113 7.57 -20.44 10.58
N SER A 114 6.72 -21.01 11.44
CA SER A 114 5.59 -21.85 11.03
C SER A 114 4.25 -21.10 11.10
N VAL A 115 4.15 -20.04 11.89
CA VAL A 115 2.93 -19.25 12.05
C VAL A 115 3.26 -17.79 11.75
N ILE A 116 2.64 -17.24 10.72
CA ILE A 116 2.80 -15.85 10.28
C ILE A 116 1.47 -15.15 10.46
N ILE A 117 1.44 -14.09 11.27
CA ILE A 117 0.24 -13.27 11.48
C ILE A 117 0.53 -11.89 10.89
N GLU A 118 -0.28 -11.49 9.93
CA GLU A 118 -0.16 -10.20 9.25
C GLU A 118 -1.33 -9.27 9.61
N SER A 119 -1.00 -8.11 10.18
CA SER A 119 -1.89 -6.97 10.33
C SER A 119 -1.78 -6.07 9.11
N ALA A 120 -2.62 -6.35 8.12
CA ALA A 120 -2.68 -5.62 6.85
C ALA A 120 -4.06 -5.78 6.19
N VAL A 121 -4.07 -6.03 4.88
CA VAL A 121 -5.26 -6.29 4.05
C VAL A 121 -5.08 -7.58 3.28
N HIS A 122 -6.18 -8.27 2.94
CA HIS A 122 -6.16 -9.66 2.48
C HIS A 122 -5.19 -9.96 1.33
N PHE A 123 -5.05 -9.08 0.34
CA PHE A 123 -4.16 -9.34 -0.80
C PHE A 123 -2.67 -9.41 -0.40
N MET A 124 -2.25 -8.76 0.70
CA MET A 124 -0.88 -8.85 1.20
C MET A 124 -0.67 -10.23 1.83
N ALA A 125 -1.62 -10.69 2.64
CA ALA A 125 -1.59 -12.01 3.28
C ALA A 125 -1.65 -13.13 2.23
N GLU A 126 -2.47 -12.97 1.19
CA GLU A 126 -2.50 -13.86 0.04
C GLU A 126 -1.14 -13.94 -0.66
N SER A 127 -0.42 -12.81 -0.77
CA SER A 127 0.90 -12.78 -1.41
C SER A 127 1.94 -13.52 -0.58
N ILE A 128 1.90 -13.37 0.75
CA ILE A 128 2.73 -14.17 1.66
C ILE A 128 2.37 -15.66 1.54
N SER A 129 1.08 -16.00 1.52
CA SER A 129 0.58 -17.37 1.38
C SER A 129 1.01 -18.03 0.07
N ILE A 130 1.03 -17.30 -1.05
CA ILE A 130 1.53 -17.79 -2.34
C ILE A 130 3.03 -18.16 -2.27
N LEU A 131 3.81 -17.44 -1.46
CA LEU A 131 5.26 -17.66 -1.30
C LEU A 131 5.60 -18.60 -0.13
N ALA A 132 4.61 -18.97 0.68
CA ALA A 132 4.79 -19.74 1.90
C ALA A 132 5.25 -21.18 1.62
N GLN A 133 6.12 -21.69 2.48
CA GLN A 133 6.48 -23.12 2.46
C GLN A 133 5.29 -23.97 2.94
N PRO A 134 5.22 -25.28 2.59
CA PRO A 134 4.08 -26.13 2.95
C PRO A 134 3.78 -26.22 4.46
N HIS A 135 4.77 -26.01 5.33
CA HIS A 135 4.61 -26.02 6.78
C HIS A 135 4.22 -24.66 7.38
N GLN A 136 4.21 -23.59 6.58
CA GLN A 136 3.89 -22.25 7.05
C GLN A 136 2.40 -21.98 6.94
N GLN A 137 1.82 -21.49 8.02
CA GLN A 137 0.45 -21.02 8.10
C GLN A 137 0.45 -19.49 8.14
N VAL A 138 -0.38 -18.88 7.30
CA VAL A 138 -0.49 -17.44 7.16
C VAL A 138 -1.88 -17.00 7.60
N PHE A 139 -1.93 -16.11 8.58
CA PHE A 139 -3.14 -15.56 9.15
C PHE A 139 -3.18 -14.05 8.92
N ILE A 140 -4.39 -13.53 8.70
CA ILE A 140 -4.66 -12.10 8.71
C ILE A 140 -5.49 -11.76 9.93
N THR A 141 -5.21 -10.63 10.59
CA THR A 141 -5.93 -10.21 11.80
C THR A 141 -7.40 -9.92 11.55
N ASN A 142 -7.77 -9.43 10.37
CA ASN A 142 -9.17 -9.28 10.00
C ASN A 142 -9.41 -9.65 8.51
N PRO A 143 -10.19 -10.71 8.21
CA PRO A 143 -10.46 -11.13 6.83
C PRO A 143 -11.32 -10.13 6.05
N LYS A 144 -12.00 -9.21 6.73
CA LYS A 144 -12.75 -8.11 6.10
C LYS A 144 -11.84 -6.93 5.73
N SER A 145 -10.56 -6.92 6.11
CA SER A 145 -9.60 -5.88 5.71
C SER A 145 -9.24 -6.05 4.23
N GLY A 146 -9.67 -5.10 3.40
CA GLY A 146 -9.47 -5.14 1.95
C GLY A 146 -8.90 -3.86 1.35
N CYS A 147 -9.09 -3.68 0.04
CA CYS A 147 -8.68 -2.47 -0.65
C CYS A 147 -9.69 -2.17 -1.74
N THR A 148 -10.22 -0.96 -1.73
CA THR A 148 -11.23 -0.54 -2.72
C THR A 148 -10.67 -0.56 -4.14
N MET A 149 -9.39 -0.23 -4.31
CA MET A 149 -8.71 -0.31 -5.60
C MET A 149 -8.62 -1.75 -6.13
N GLU A 150 -8.32 -2.72 -5.25
CA GLU A 150 -8.33 -4.15 -5.57
C GLU A 150 -9.76 -4.65 -5.90
N MET A 151 -10.76 -4.17 -5.17
CA MET A 151 -12.18 -4.52 -5.40
C MET A 151 -12.68 -4.06 -6.78
N MET A 152 -12.06 -3.03 -7.34
CA MET A 152 -12.33 -2.49 -8.68
C MET A 152 -11.51 -3.19 -9.78
N ALA A 153 -10.78 -4.25 -9.45
CA ALA A 153 -10.02 -5.07 -10.38
C ALA A 153 -10.10 -6.54 -9.96
N LYS A 154 -11.31 -7.10 -9.98
CA LYS A 154 -11.48 -8.55 -9.85
C LYS A 154 -11.12 -9.26 -11.16
N ASP A 155 -10.81 -10.55 -11.07
CA ASP A 155 -10.50 -11.42 -12.21
C ASP A 155 -11.50 -11.25 -13.36
N PHE A 156 -12.80 -11.37 -13.08
CA PHE A 156 -13.84 -11.19 -14.11
C PHE A 156 -13.93 -9.77 -14.69
N MET A 157 -13.37 -8.75 -14.02
CA MET A 157 -13.33 -7.38 -14.53
C MET A 157 -12.13 -7.13 -15.44
N VAL A 158 -11.04 -7.86 -15.21
CA VAL A 158 -9.76 -7.69 -15.92
C VAL A 158 -9.61 -8.72 -17.05
N GLU A 159 -10.24 -9.89 -16.95
CA GLU A 159 -10.22 -10.95 -17.96
C GLU A 159 -10.59 -10.45 -19.37
N PRO A 160 -11.61 -9.60 -19.58
CA PRO A 160 -11.90 -9.04 -20.91
C PRO A 160 -10.72 -8.24 -21.50
N ALA A 161 -9.92 -7.57 -20.66
CA ALA A 161 -8.71 -6.87 -21.12
C ALA A 161 -7.66 -7.87 -21.62
N PHE A 162 -7.45 -8.97 -20.92
CA PHE A 162 -6.54 -10.02 -21.37
C PHE A 162 -7.02 -10.62 -22.69
N GLU A 163 -8.30 -10.98 -22.79
CA GLU A 163 -8.87 -11.60 -23.99
C GLU A 163 -8.76 -10.71 -25.22
N ASP A 164 -9.23 -9.47 -25.14
CA ASP A 164 -9.26 -8.56 -26.29
C ASP A 164 -7.85 -8.12 -26.72
N LEU A 165 -6.94 -7.88 -25.76
CA LEU A 165 -5.57 -7.52 -26.07
C LEU A 165 -4.81 -8.71 -26.68
N ASN A 166 -5.01 -9.91 -26.16
CA ASN A 166 -4.40 -11.12 -26.71
C ASN A 166 -4.96 -11.44 -28.10
N ALA A 167 -6.27 -11.29 -28.32
CA ALA A 167 -6.89 -11.50 -29.61
C ALA A 167 -6.40 -10.49 -30.67
N ARG A 168 -6.20 -9.23 -30.28
CA ARG A 168 -5.75 -8.17 -31.20
C ARG A 168 -4.25 -8.21 -31.48
N PHE A 169 -3.43 -8.44 -30.45
CA PHE A 169 -1.98 -8.25 -30.53
C PHE A 169 -1.18 -9.55 -30.45
N GLY A 170 -1.80 -10.68 -30.09
CA GLY A 170 -1.10 -11.92 -29.76
C GLY A 170 -0.67 -11.93 -28.29
N ALA A 171 -0.94 -13.03 -27.59
CA ALA A 171 -0.63 -13.17 -26.16
C ALA A 171 0.87 -13.03 -25.86
N GLU A 172 1.72 -13.42 -26.81
CA GLU A 172 3.16 -13.29 -26.72
C GLU A 172 3.64 -11.82 -26.77
N ASN A 173 2.82 -10.89 -27.26
CA ASN A 173 3.16 -9.46 -27.41
C ASN A 173 2.59 -8.58 -26.28
N ILE A 174 1.84 -9.17 -25.34
CA ILE A 174 1.35 -8.50 -24.15
C ILE A 174 2.13 -9.01 -22.93
N LEU A 175 2.59 -8.08 -22.10
CA LEU A 175 3.24 -8.37 -20.83
C LEU A 175 2.44 -7.74 -19.70
N PRO A 176 1.66 -8.54 -18.94
CA PRO A 176 0.96 -8.01 -17.79
C PRO A 176 1.95 -7.73 -16.64
N VAL A 177 1.76 -6.60 -15.98
CA VAL A 177 2.42 -6.26 -14.72
C VAL A 177 1.31 -5.89 -13.75
N CYS A 178 1.10 -6.70 -12.72
CA CYS A 178 0.11 -6.38 -11.70
C CYS A 178 0.78 -5.77 -10.47
N TYR A 179 0.16 -4.74 -9.95
CA TYR A 179 0.51 -4.14 -8.69
C TYR A 179 0.12 -5.10 -7.55
N MET A 180 0.83 -5.02 -6.43
CA MET A 180 0.61 -5.88 -5.27
C MET A 180 -0.84 -5.86 -4.79
N ASN A 181 -1.51 -4.71 -4.93
CA ASN A 181 -2.91 -4.46 -4.60
C ASN A 181 -3.88 -5.10 -5.62
N THR A 182 -3.70 -6.40 -5.86
CA THR A 182 -4.52 -7.27 -6.71
C THR A 182 -4.71 -8.62 -6.00
N SER A 183 -5.81 -9.32 -6.25
CA SER A 183 -6.02 -10.68 -5.70
C SER A 183 -4.96 -11.68 -6.16
N GLY A 184 -4.82 -12.78 -5.42
CA GLY A 184 -4.00 -13.93 -5.82
C GLY A 184 -4.38 -14.49 -7.20
N ARG A 185 -5.66 -14.44 -7.60
CA ARG A 185 -6.10 -14.87 -8.95
C ARG A 185 -5.50 -14.00 -10.04
N LEU A 186 -5.53 -12.68 -9.89
CA LEU A 186 -4.90 -11.78 -10.86
C LEU A 186 -3.38 -11.93 -10.90
N LYS A 187 -2.74 -12.18 -9.75
CA LYS A 187 -1.32 -12.53 -9.70
C LYS A 187 -1.03 -13.81 -10.49
N ALA A 188 -1.88 -14.83 -10.36
CA ALA A 188 -1.77 -16.07 -11.12
C ALA A 188 -1.97 -15.85 -12.64
N MET A 189 -2.99 -15.09 -13.05
CA MET A 189 -3.22 -14.72 -14.45
C MET A 189 -2.02 -13.97 -15.04
N THR A 190 -1.47 -13.01 -14.28
CA THR A 190 -0.28 -12.25 -14.66
C THR A 190 0.93 -13.17 -14.83
N GLY A 191 1.18 -14.07 -13.87
CA GLY A 191 2.27 -15.03 -13.92
C GLY A 191 2.14 -16.04 -15.07
N ALA A 192 0.91 -16.48 -15.38
CA ALA A 192 0.63 -17.42 -16.47
C ALA A 192 1.01 -16.87 -17.85
N GLN A 193 1.02 -15.54 -18.04
CA GLN A 193 1.45 -14.87 -19.27
C GLN A 193 2.90 -14.33 -19.18
N GLY A 194 3.69 -14.82 -18.21
CA GLY A 194 5.10 -14.43 -18.04
C GLY A 194 5.29 -13.01 -17.50
N GLY A 195 4.25 -12.44 -16.89
CA GLY A 195 4.26 -11.14 -16.25
C GLY A 195 4.94 -11.10 -14.88
N ALA A 196 4.81 -9.97 -14.19
CA ALA A 196 5.40 -9.77 -12.87
C ALA A 196 4.48 -9.01 -11.91
N VAL A 197 4.69 -9.22 -10.60
CA VAL A 197 4.08 -8.43 -9.53
C VAL A 197 5.02 -7.28 -9.14
N CYS A 198 4.50 -6.08 -8.88
CA CYS A 198 5.30 -4.95 -8.39
C CYS A 198 4.65 -4.19 -7.23
N THR A 199 5.43 -3.36 -6.54
CA THR A 199 5.00 -2.44 -5.47
C THR A 199 5.53 -1.03 -5.76
N SER A 200 5.07 -0.03 -4.99
CA SER A 200 5.58 1.35 -5.10
C SER A 200 7.09 1.46 -4.89
N SER A 201 7.71 0.50 -4.19
CA SER A 201 9.15 0.43 -3.94
C SER A 201 9.97 -0.08 -5.13
N ASN A 202 9.43 -0.98 -5.95
CA ASN A 202 10.18 -1.63 -7.04
C ASN A 202 9.60 -1.40 -8.45
N VAL A 203 8.47 -0.68 -8.58
CA VAL A 203 7.75 -0.50 -9.85
C VAL A 203 8.64 -0.01 -11.00
N LYS A 204 9.57 0.91 -10.74
CA LYS A 204 10.50 1.41 -11.77
C LYS A 204 11.41 0.31 -12.31
N GLN A 205 11.93 -0.53 -11.42
CA GLN A 205 12.81 -1.64 -11.80
C GLN A 205 12.03 -2.68 -12.61
N ILE A 206 10.80 -3.00 -12.19
CA ILE A 206 9.92 -3.91 -12.92
C ILE A 206 9.57 -3.33 -14.30
N PHE A 207 9.27 -2.04 -14.41
CA PHE A 207 8.97 -1.44 -15.72
C PHE A 207 10.20 -1.35 -16.63
N GLN A 208 11.40 -1.10 -16.10
CA GLN A 208 12.63 -1.17 -16.88
C GLN A 208 12.86 -2.58 -17.45
N TRP A 209 12.64 -3.62 -16.64
CA TRP A 209 12.66 -5.01 -17.09
C TRP A 209 11.56 -5.31 -18.13
N ALA A 210 10.35 -4.81 -17.90
CA ALA A 210 9.19 -5.03 -18.76
C ALA A 210 9.40 -4.41 -20.15
N ARG A 211 9.95 -3.20 -20.23
CA ARG A 211 10.31 -2.55 -21.50
C ARG A 211 11.36 -3.34 -22.28
N ALA A 212 12.31 -3.94 -21.58
CA ALA A 212 13.33 -4.78 -22.21
C ALA A 212 12.75 -6.06 -22.84
N GLN A 213 11.51 -6.45 -22.51
CA GLN A 213 10.83 -7.57 -23.16
C GLN A 213 10.30 -7.22 -24.56
N ASN A 214 10.29 -5.94 -24.95
CA ASN A 214 9.78 -5.47 -26.24
C ASN A 214 8.32 -5.89 -26.52
N LYS A 215 7.48 -5.83 -25.48
CA LYS A 215 6.04 -6.14 -25.48
C LYS A 215 5.24 -4.91 -25.04
N LYS A 216 3.96 -4.86 -25.37
CA LYS A 216 3.04 -3.88 -24.76
C LYS A 216 2.81 -4.24 -23.31
N ILE A 217 2.92 -3.28 -22.40
CA ILE A 217 2.75 -3.52 -20.97
C ILE A 217 1.27 -3.30 -20.62
N LEU A 218 0.61 -4.30 -20.03
CA LEU A 218 -0.70 -4.13 -19.39
C LEU A 218 -0.47 -3.94 -17.88
N PHE A 219 -0.68 -2.73 -17.36
CA PHE A 219 -0.51 -2.43 -15.94
C PHE A 219 -1.84 -2.40 -15.20
N ILE A 220 -1.91 -3.15 -14.09
CA ILE A 220 -3.15 -3.38 -13.33
C ILE A 220 -2.88 -3.13 -11.85
N PRO A 221 -3.76 -2.47 -11.06
CA PRO A 221 -4.95 -1.77 -11.47
C PRO A 221 -4.82 -0.25 -11.28
N ASP A 222 -3.69 0.27 -10.80
CA ASP A 222 -3.58 1.68 -10.42
C ASP A 222 -3.17 2.54 -11.62
N GLN A 223 -4.12 3.32 -12.14
CA GLN A 223 -3.85 4.22 -13.26
C GLN A 223 -2.83 5.31 -12.90
N HIS A 224 -2.88 5.85 -11.68
CA HIS A 224 -2.03 6.98 -11.30
C HIS A 224 -0.60 6.52 -11.10
N MET A 225 -0.39 5.37 -10.45
CA MET A 225 0.91 4.72 -10.43
C MET A 225 1.43 4.49 -11.86
N GLY A 226 0.59 3.96 -12.76
CA GLY A 226 0.96 3.74 -14.16
C GLY A 226 1.37 5.02 -14.89
N GLU A 227 0.59 6.09 -14.76
CA GLU A 227 0.87 7.43 -15.29
C GLU A 227 2.17 8.02 -14.72
N ASN A 228 2.40 7.82 -13.43
CA ASN A 228 3.59 8.32 -12.75
C ASN A 228 4.84 7.58 -13.20
N VAL A 229 4.77 6.26 -13.38
CA VAL A 229 5.87 5.49 -13.96
C VAL A 229 6.12 5.88 -15.41
N ALA A 230 5.06 6.08 -16.19
CA ALA A 230 5.17 6.55 -17.57
C ALA A 230 5.88 7.92 -17.63
N TYR A 231 5.50 8.85 -16.75
CA TYR A 231 6.18 10.13 -16.61
C TYR A 231 7.67 9.98 -16.28
N TRP A 232 8.02 9.13 -15.30
CA TRP A 232 9.42 8.96 -14.89
C TRP A 232 10.29 8.26 -15.93
N LEU A 233 9.72 7.36 -16.74
CA LEU A 233 10.44 6.58 -17.74
C LEU A 233 10.29 7.14 -19.17
N GLY A 234 9.59 8.27 -19.32
CA GLY A 234 9.37 8.93 -20.61
C GLY A 234 8.49 8.13 -21.57
N ILE A 235 7.58 7.29 -21.07
CA ILE A 235 6.59 6.57 -21.87
C ILE A 235 5.49 7.56 -22.25
N LYS A 236 5.29 7.77 -23.56
CA LYS A 236 4.35 8.77 -24.08
C LYS A 236 3.03 8.17 -24.57
N ASN A 237 3.09 6.97 -25.13
CA ASN A 237 1.94 6.33 -25.75
C ASN A 237 1.24 5.45 -24.73
N ILE A 238 0.17 5.98 -24.15
CA ILE A 238 -0.63 5.31 -23.12
C ILE A 238 -2.05 5.09 -23.66
N ALA A 239 -2.59 3.90 -23.47
CA ALA A 239 -4.01 3.60 -23.64
C ALA A 239 -4.65 3.25 -22.29
N TYR A 240 -5.97 3.46 -22.19
CA TYR A 240 -6.72 3.29 -20.95
C TYR A 240 -7.82 2.27 -21.16
N TRP A 241 -7.75 1.17 -20.42
CA TRP A 241 -8.83 0.22 -20.24
C TRP A 241 -9.62 0.63 -18.98
N PRO A 242 -10.95 0.84 -19.04
CA PRO A 242 -11.70 1.28 -17.85
C PRO A 242 -11.56 0.33 -16.65
N GLY A 243 -11.55 0.85 -15.43
CA GLY A 243 -11.57 0.01 -14.22
C GLY A 243 -12.97 -0.50 -13.87
N GLY A 244 -13.06 -1.45 -12.94
CA GLY A 244 -14.31 -1.91 -12.34
C GLY A 244 -15.29 -2.56 -13.31
N SER A 245 -16.58 -2.39 -13.03
CA SER A 245 -17.66 -2.92 -13.88
C SER A 245 -17.66 -2.35 -15.30
N ALA A 246 -17.14 -1.14 -15.50
CA ALA A 246 -16.97 -0.58 -16.83
C ALA A 246 -15.89 -1.34 -17.62
N GLY A 247 -14.80 -1.73 -16.97
CA GLY A 247 -13.76 -2.59 -17.54
C GLY A 247 -14.28 -3.98 -17.92
N ALA A 248 -15.13 -4.55 -17.06
CA ALA A 248 -15.76 -5.85 -17.31
C ALA A 248 -16.68 -5.86 -18.56
N GLN A 249 -17.21 -4.70 -18.93
CA GLN A 249 -18.12 -4.54 -20.08
C GLN A 249 -17.42 -3.91 -21.29
N TYR A 250 -16.14 -3.55 -21.15
CA TYR A 250 -15.38 -2.91 -22.21
C TYR A 250 -15.00 -3.96 -23.27
N SER A 251 -15.14 -3.58 -24.54
CA SER A 251 -14.67 -4.38 -25.65
C SER A 251 -13.92 -3.49 -26.63
N LEU A 252 -12.67 -3.84 -26.90
CA LEU A 252 -11.79 -3.15 -27.83
C LEU A 252 -12.31 -3.27 -29.26
N ALA A 253 -12.88 -4.43 -29.64
CA ALA A 253 -13.46 -4.66 -30.96
C ALA A 253 -14.60 -3.69 -31.31
N ASN A 254 -15.31 -3.18 -30.30
CA ASN A 254 -16.44 -2.26 -30.45
C ASN A 254 -16.04 -0.77 -30.39
N GLN A 255 -14.73 -0.47 -30.32
CA GLN A 255 -14.27 0.92 -30.21
C GLN A 255 -14.13 1.59 -31.58
N ASN A 256 -14.18 2.92 -31.57
CA ASN A 256 -13.95 3.71 -32.77
C ASN A 256 -12.48 3.62 -33.24
N ALA A 257 -12.23 4.01 -34.49
CA ALA A 257 -10.90 3.93 -35.09
C ALA A 257 -9.81 4.74 -34.36
N ALA A 258 -10.17 5.85 -33.71
CA ALA A 258 -9.21 6.67 -32.97
C ALA A 258 -8.75 5.95 -31.68
N THR A 259 -9.69 5.34 -30.94
CA THR A 259 -9.38 4.52 -29.78
C THR A 259 -8.55 3.29 -30.17
N LEU A 260 -8.94 2.58 -31.23
CA LEU A 260 -8.17 1.43 -31.73
C LEU A 260 -6.73 1.81 -32.07
N LYS A 261 -6.54 2.94 -32.75
CA LYS A 261 -5.21 3.48 -33.06
C LYS A 261 -4.41 3.79 -31.79
N GLN A 262 -5.04 4.35 -30.76
CA GLN A 262 -4.37 4.60 -29.48
C GLN A 262 -3.83 3.30 -28.85
N PHE A 263 -4.61 2.22 -28.85
CA PHE A 263 -4.16 0.90 -28.37
C PHE A 263 -3.05 0.31 -29.26
N ASP A 264 -3.14 0.48 -30.58
CA ASP A 264 -2.11 0.02 -31.53
C ASP A 264 -0.76 0.71 -31.30
N GLU A 265 -0.78 2.01 -30.98
CA GLU A 265 0.42 2.81 -30.73
C GLU A 265 0.92 2.73 -29.27
N ALA A 266 0.08 2.25 -28.35
CA ALA A 266 0.39 2.21 -26.92
C ALA A 266 1.60 1.31 -26.60
N GLU A 267 2.51 1.84 -25.80
CA GLU A 267 3.55 1.08 -25.11
C GLU A 267 3.03 0.56 -23.76
N LEU A 268 2.17 1.36 -23.11
CA LEU A 268 1.57 1.08 -21.82
C LEU A 268 0.04 1.16 -21.91
N ILE A 269 -0.62 0.13 -21.40
CA ILE A 269 -2.07 0.02 -21.30
C ILE A 269 -2.40 -0.04 -19.81
N LEU A 270 -3.20 0.91 -19.33
CA LEU A 270 -3.56 1.01 -17.92
C LEU A 270 -4.96 0.45 -17.71
N PHE A 271 -5.12 -0.52 -16.80
CA PHE A 271 -6.42 -0.87 -16.28
C PHE A 271 -6.81 0.16 -15.21
N SER A 272 -7.80 1.01 -15.48
CA SER A 272 -8.00 2.30 -14.82
C SER A 272 -8.77 2.24 -13.49
N SER A 273 -8.26 1.53 -12.49
CA SER A 273 -8.65 1.70 -11.08
C SER A 273 -7.74 2.74 -10.39
N PHE A 274 -8.02 3.06 -9.13
CA PHE A 274 -7.22 4.01 -8.35
C PHE A 274 -7.50 3.88 -6.84
N CYS A 275 -6.56 4.39 -6.03
CA CYS A 275 -6.72 4.51 -4.59
C CYS A 275 -7.44 5.81 -4.20
N ALA A 276 -8.64 5.71 -3.64
CA ALA A 276 -9.43 6.89 -3.22
C ALA A 276 -8.68 7.78 -2.21
N VAL A 277 -7.89 7.17 -1.30
CA VAL A 277 -7.09 7.88 -0.28
C VAL A 277 -6.11 8.84 -0.94
N HIS A 278 -5.37 8.39 -1.95
CA HIS A 278 -4.33 9.20 -2.59
C HIS A 278 -4.86 10.20 -3.61
N THR A 279 -6.08 10.00 -4.12
CA THR A 279 -6.76 10.97 -4.99
C THR A 279 -7.34 12.19 -4.26
N HIS A 280 -7.33 12.18 -2.92
CA HIS A 280 -7.74 13.31 -2.09
C HIS A 280 -6.76 14.49 -2.20
N TYR A 281 -5.47 14.19 -2.37
CA TYR A 281 -4.42 15.21 -2.44
C TYR A 281 -4.49 16.00 -3.74
N GLN A 282 -4.24 17.31 -3.62
CA GLN A 282 -4.25 18.26 -4.74
C GLN A 282 -2.90 18.99 -4.83
N ALA A 283 -2.58 19.49 -6.03
CA ALA A 283 -1.31 20.17 -6.30
C ALA A 283 -1.14 21.45 -5.47
N ASP A 284 -2.23 22.19 -5.23
CA ASP A 284 -2.25 23.43 -4.45
C ASP A 284 -1.89 23.22 -2.96
N MET A 285 -2.18 22.03 -2.40
CA MET A 285 -1.75 21.64 -1.06
C MET A 285 -0.22 21.60 -0.98
N CYS A 286 0.45 21.10 -2.03
CA CYS A 286 1.92 21.09 -2.06
C CYS A 286 2.47 22.52 -2.07
N GLU A 287 1.90 23.38 -2.92
CA GLU A 287 2.31 24.78 -3.03
C GLU A 287 2.10 25.55 -1.71
N TYR A 288 0.97 25.32 -1.03
CA TYR A 288 0.72 25.88 0.29
C TYR A 288 1.83 25.54 1.27
N TRP A 289 2.18 24.26 1.39
CA TRP A 289 3.19 23.81 2.35
C TRP A 289 4.61 24.27 1.98
N HIS A 290 4.93 24.36 0.69
CA HIS A 290 6.18 24.98 0.23
C HIS A 290 6.31 26.43 0.69
N ASN A 291 5.24 27.22 0.59
CA ASN A 291 5.21 28.62 1.06
C ASN A 291 5.39 28.74 2.58
N GLN A 292 5.08 27.69 3.34
CA GLN A 292 5.29 27.59 4.78
C GLN A 292 6.66 27.00 5.16
N GLY A 293 7.51 26.73 4.16
CA GLY A 293 8.86 26.19 4.34
C GLY A 293 8.91 24.69 4.64
N TYR A 294 7.88 23.92 4.25
CA TYR A 294 7.86 22.47 4.38
C TYR A 294 8.33 21.80 3.10
N VAL A 295 9.08 20.70 3.22
CA VAL A 295 9.37 19.79 2.12
C VAL A 295 8.22 18.80 1.97
N THR A 296 7.63 18.72 0.77
CA THR A 296 6.51 17.81 0.51
C THR A 296 6.99 16.45 -0.01
N ILE A 297 6.44 15.37 0.54
CA ILE A 297 6.70 14.00 0.09
C ILE A 297 5.37 13.26 -0.05
N VAL A 298 5.10 12.70 -1.23
CA VAL A 298 3.81 12.06 -1.52
C VAL A 298 3.95 10.62 -2.00
N HIS A 299 2.95 9.80 -1.73
CA HIS A 299 2.91 8.44 -2.26
C HIS A 299 2.69 8.45 -3.78
N PRO A 300 3.32 7.54 -4.55
CA PRO A 300 3.20 7.48 -6.01
C PRO A 300 1.84 7.00 -6.54
N GLU A 301 0.88 6.72 -5.68
CA GLU A 301 -0.53 6.50 -6.06
C GLU A 301 -1.31 7.83 -6.17
N CYS A 302 -0.69 8.97 -5.79
CA CYS A 302 -1.27 10.29 -6.03
C CYS A 302 -1.32 10.63 -7.52
N ARG A 303 -2.28 11.48 -7.91
CA ARG A 303 -2.40 11.98 -9.28
C ARG A 303 -1.11 12.64 -9.76
N ASN A 304 -0.85 12.56 -11.07
CA ASN A 304 0.40 13.04 -11.65
C ASN A 304 0.65 14.54 -11.40
N GLU A 305 -0.39 15.36 -11.31
CA GLU A 305 -0.29 16.78 -10.93
C GLU A 305 0.30 16.97 -9.52
N VAL A 306 -0.10 16.16 -8.55
CA VAL A 306 0.46 16.17 -7.18
C VAL A 306 1.91 15.71 -7.21
N ILE A 307 2.23 14.69 -8.00
CA ILE A 307 3.59 14.16 -8.13
C ILE A 307 4.54 15.19 -8.74
N ARG A 308 4.05 16.02 -9.66
CA ARG A 308 4.82 17.11 -10.26
C ARG A 308 5.03 18.27 -9.29
N SER A 309 4.05 18.56 -8.45
CA SER A 309 4.15 19.63 -7.44
C SER A 309 4.91 19.20 -6.18
N ALA A 310 4.94 17.92 -5.85
CA ALA A 310 5.64 17.44 -4.67
C ALA A 310 7.16 17.50 -4.83
N ARG A 311 7.89 17.76 -3.74
CA ARG A 311 9.37 17.79 -3.77
C ARG A 311 9.95 16.39 -3.97
N PHE A 312 9.32 15.39 -3.34
CA PHE A 312 9.69 13.99 -3.46
C PHE A 312 8.44 13.09 -3.55
N SER A 313 8.64 11.87 -4.05
CA SER A 313 7.62 10.84 -4.04
C SER A 313 8.22 9.47 -3.65
N GLY A 314 7.46 8.56 -3.08
CA GLY A 314 7.95 7.20 -2.87
C GLY A 314 7.01 6.35 -2.04
N SER A 315 7.38 5.08 -1.90
CA SER A 315 6.66 4.15 -1.03
C SER A 315 6.62 4.63 0.41
N THR A 316 5.79 3.99 1.21
CA THR A 316 5.70 4.21 2.65
C THR A 316 7.06 4.04 3.32
N ALA A 317 7.80 2.99 2.98
CA ALA A 317 9.15 2.77 3.46
C ALA A 317 10.10 3.92 3.10
N PHE A 318 10.05 4.41 1.85
CA PHE A 318 10.87 5.57 1.43
C PHE A 318 10.52 6.84 2.20
N ILE A 319 9.23 7.13 2.37
CA ILE A 319 8.78 8.31 3.12
C ILE A 319 9.27 8.22 4.57
N TRP A 320 9.11 7.06 5.20
CA TRP A 320 9.54 6.82 6.58
C TRP A 320 11.04 7.09 6.75
N ASP A 321 11.87 6.40 5.98
CA ASP A 321 13.33 6.52 6.11
C ASP A 321 13.83 7.92 5.74
N TYR A 322 13.24 8.55 4.70
CA TYR A 322 13.64 9.90 4.29
C TYR A 322 13.39 10.95 5.39
N VAL A 323 12.26 10.86 6.07
CA VAL A 323 11.85 11.84 7.09
C VAL A 323 12.55 11.57 8.42
N THR A 324 12.60 10.31 8.86
CA THR A 324 13.19 9.96 10.16
C THR A 324 14.70 10.18 10.20
N GLN A 325 15.39 10.00 9.07
CA GLN A 325 16.83 10.23 8.99
C GLN A 325 17.19 11.70 8.83
N ASP A 326 16.35 12.50 8.16
CA ASP A 326 16.52 13.95 7.96
C ASP A 326 17.98 14.36 7.64
N THR A 327 18.65 13.60 6.76
CA THR A 327 20.09 13.78 6.50
C THR A 327 20.44 15.17 5.95
N ALA A 328 19.45 15.84 5.34
CA ALA A 328 19.56 17.21 4.84
C ALA A 328 19.29 18.30 5.90
N GLY A 329 18.86 17.94 7.11
CA GLY A 329 18.50 18.89 8.16
C GLY A 329 17.29 19.77 7.81
N THR A 330 16.33 19.21 7.07
CA THR A 330 15.10 19.87 6.61
C THR A 330 14.18 20.29 7.75
N LYS A 331 14.03 19.42 8.78
CA LYS A 331 13.18 19.61 9.97
C LYS A 331 11.67 19.84 9.77
N LYS A 332 11.17 20.11 8.56
CA LYS A 332 9.75 20.37 8.28
C LYS A 332 9.26 19.59 7.06
N TYR A 333 8.31 18.68 7.26
CA TYR A 333 7.81 17.77 6.23
C TYR A 333 6.29 17.75 6.14
N ALA A 334 5.76 17.87 4.92
CA ALA A 334 4.33 17.72 4.63
C ALA A 334 4.11 16.44 3.82
N ILE A 335 3.37 15.50 4.37
CA ILE A 335 3.31 14.12 3.86
C ILE A 335 1.95 13.81 3.26
N GLY A 336 1.92 13.41 1.99
CA GLY A 336 0.71 12.99 1.27
C GLY A 336 0.65 11.47 1.13
N THR A 337 0.09 10.78 2.12
CA THR A 337 -0.16 9.33 2.08
C THR A 337 -1.32 8.95 3.01
N GLU A 338 -1.49 7.69 3.38
CA GLU A 338 -2.51 7.30 4.37
C GLU A 338 -2.28 7.96 5.74
N ASN A 339 -3.36 8.35 6.42
CA ASN A 339 -3.31 9.22 7.60
C ASN A 339 -2.66 8.59 8.83
N HIS A 340 -2.89 7.29 9.10
CA HIS A 340 -2.25 6.63 10.26
C HIS A 340 -0.74 6.64 10.14
N MET A 341 -0.22 6.42 8.93
CA MET A 341 1.22 6.54 8.71
C MET A 341 1.72 7.95 9.00
N VAL A 342 1.01 9.00 8.57
CA VAL A 342 1.42 10.38 8.83
C VAL A 342 1.41 10.68 10.34
N GLU A 343 0.37 10.25 11.05
CA GLU A 343 0.29 10.42 12.51
C GLU A 343 1.38 9.63 13.24
N ASN A 344 1.64 8.38 12.84
CA ASN A 344 2.74 7.57 13.38
C ASN A 344 4.09 8.27 13.18
N LEU A 345 4.34 8.77 11.97
CA LEU A 345 5.57 9.49 11.63
C LEU A 345 5.70 10.80 12.43
N LYS A 346 4.63 11.59 12.54
CA LYS A 346 4.57 12.83 13.31
C LYS A 346 4.90 12.60 14.78
N GLN A 347 4.32 11.57 15.37
CA GLN A 347 4.57 11.22 16.76
C GLN A 347 6.00 10.73 16.99
N HIS A 348 6.56 9.91 16.10
CA HIS A 348 7.95 9.47 16.16
C HIS A 348 8.93 10.64 16.02
N CYS A 349 8.69 11.52 15.04
CA CYS A 349 9.53 12.67 14.73
C CYS A 349 9.51 13.78 15.80
N GLN A 350 8.51 13.80 16.68
CA GLN A 350 8.42 14.77 17.78
C GLN A 350 9.67 14.74 18.68
N ALA A 351 10.15 13.54 19.02
CA ALA A 351 11.36 13.37 19.83
C ALA A 351 12.65 13.78 19.08
N LEU A 352 12.60 13.80 17.75
CA LEU A 352 13.72 14.18 16.87
C LEU A 352 13.74 15.68 16.54
N GLY A 353 12.78 16.45 17.07
CA GLY A 353 12.63 17.88 16.74
C GLY A 353 12.24 18.13 15.28
N ILE A 354 11.61 17.14 14.62
CA ILE A 354 11.16 17.22 13.23
C ILE A 354 9.64 17.46 13.22
N SER A 355 9.20 18.52 12.55
CA SER A 355 7.79 18.83 12.35
C SER A 355 7.26 18.09 11.13
N VAL A 356 6.21 17.29 11.35
CA VAL A 356 5.50 16.55 10.30
C VAL A 356 4.03 16.94 10.33
N VAL A 357 3.48 17.23 9.15
CA VAL A 357 2.05 17.54 8.95
C VAL A 357 1.50 16.65 7.84
N ASN A 358 0.20 16.37 7.87
CA ASN A 358 -0.48 15.78 6.72
C ASN A 358 -0.64 16.83 5.64
N LEU A 359 -0.34 16.48 4.39
CA LEU A 359 -0.49 17.39 3.25
C LEU A 359 -1.93 17.95 3.16
N ALA A 360 -2.93 17.17 3.55
CA ALA A 360 -4.34 17.55 3.58
C ALA A 360 -4.71 18.54 4.70
N GLU A 361 -3.82 18.84 5.65
CA GLU A 361 -4.02 19.91 6.65
C GLU A 361 -3.91 21.32 6.02
N ALA A 362 -3.55 21.44 4.74
CA ALA A 362 -3.57 22.71 4.01
C ALA A 362 -5.00 23.27 3.96
N PRO A 363 -5.23 24.56 4.33
CA PRO A 363 -6.55 25.20 4.31
C PRO A 363 -6.95 25.64 2.89
N VAL A 364 -6.82 24.73 1.92
CA VAL A 364 -7.27 24.93 0.54
C VAL A 364 -8.73 24.48 0.39
N LYS A 365 -9.40 24.85 -0.71
CA LYS A 365 -10.81 24.51 -0.99
C LYS A 365 -10.98 22.99 -1.24
N ALA A 366 -10.83 22.17 -0.21
CA ALA A 366 -11.15 20.76 -0.23
C ALA A 366 -12.01 20.43 0.98
N GLY A 367 -13.01 19.55 0.80
CA GLY A 367 -13.86 19.06 1.88
C GLY A 367 -13.02 18.46 3.01
N SER A 368 -13.58 18.47 4.23
CA SER A 368 -12.96 17.94 5.46
C SER A 368 -12.17 16.65 5.22
N VAL A 369 -10.97 16.56 5.81
CA VAL A 369 -10.15 15.35 5.85
C VAL A 369 -11.02 14.15 6.23
N GLY A 370 -11.35 13.32 5.24
CA GLY A 370 -12.02 12.06 5.47
C GLY A 370 -11.06 11.11 6.16
N CYS A 371 -11.58 10.36 7.13
CA CYS A 371 -10.88 9.28 7.84
C CYS A 371 -10.05 8.44 6.85
N GLY A 372 -8.85 7.99 7.26
CA GLY A 372 -7.82 7.35 6.43
C GLY A 372 -8.27 6.11 5.63
N CYS A 373 -7.38 5.13 5.41
CA CYS A 373 -7.81 3.94 4.66
C CYS A 373 -8.82 3.12 5.49
N ALA A 374 -10.12 3.28 5.20
CA ALA A 374 -11.22 2.68 5.96
C ALA A 374 -11.12 1.15 6.09
N THR A 375 -10.46 0.50 5.14
CA THR A 375 -10.25 -0.95 5.16
C THR A 375 -8.99 -1.38 5.90
N MET A 376 -7.96 -0.53 6.01
CA MET A 376 -6.80 -0.76 6.89
C MET A 376 -7.19 -0.60 8.36
N SER A 377 -8.06 0.38 8.65
CA SER A 377 -8.63 0.63 9.98
C SER A 377 -9.56 -0.47 10.49
N ARG A 378 -9.75 -1.57 9.73
CA ARG A 378 -10.52 -2.77 10.13
C ARG A 378 -9.79 -3.69 11.08
N ASN A 379 -8.48 -3.56 11.17
CA ASN A 379 -7.72 -4.30 12.15
C ASN A 379 -7.81 -3.60 13.49
N ASP A 380 -7.88 -4.37 14.57
CA ASP A 380 -7.77 -3.98 15.97
C ASP A 380 -6.60 -4.72 16.64
N PRO A 381 -6.11 -4.21 17.79
CA PRO A 381 -5.27 -4.96 18.72
C PRO A 381 -5.78 -6.36 19.03
#